data_AF-A0A3B9YCC7-F1
#
_entry.id   AF-A0A3B9YCC7-F1
#
_cell.length_a   1.000
_cell.length_b   1.000
_cell.length_c   1.000
_cell.angle_alpha   90.00
_cell.angle_beta   90.00
_cell.angle_gamma   90.00
#
_symmetry.space_group_name_H-M   'P 1'
#
loop_
_entity.id
_entity.type
_entity.pdbx_description
1 polymer ?
#
loop_
_entity_poly.entity_id
_entity_poly.type
_entity_poly.pdbx_seq_one_letter_code
_entity_poly.pdbx_strand_id
1 'polypeptide(L)'
;MEIDTKQSQQTEIDPERQQQAREYARLRRRLSFISMGIAAIGIIFVFWSGLDTAMRDWLQFLTWQPIAGWYPWQVLVYFLVFMLAYEIITAPLAYFGGFVLPHRYGLSTMTLKSWLIDLCKGLVLGLILEALAVELIYLLLATQPQIWWLWVAVILLFFMVVMANLAPVLILPLFYKFTPLPEGELTRRLLALVERAHTRVSGVFTMHLSSKTTAANAALMGLGNTRRIVLGDTMLDRYTPDEIEVVLAHELGHHVHHDIWKLILSQAVLTLGGLYLLNLALHWVVET
;
A
#
# COMPACT_ATOMS: atom_id res chain seq x y z
N MET A 1 17.36 -30.59 -46.08
CA MET A 1 16.47 -29.70 -45.31
C MET A 1 16.88 -29.87 -43.86
N GLU A 2 17.99 -29.21 -43.49
CA GLU A 2 18.52 -29.25 -42.12
C GLU A 2 17.66 -28.35 -41.25
N ILE A 3 17.03 -28.97 -40.27
CA ILE A 3 16.34 -28.28 -39.19
C ILE A 3 17.46 -27.80 -38.27
N ASP A 4 17.78 -26.51 -38.36
CA ASP A 4 18.65 -25.81 -37.44
C ASP A 4 18.03 -25.86 -36.04
N THR A 5 18.40 -26.90 -35.28
CA THR A 5 18.21 -27.00 -33.84
C THR A 5 19.04 -25.90 -33.18
N LYS A 6 18.48 -24.68 -33.18
CA LYS A 6 18.90 -23.62 -32.27
C LYS A 6 18.93 -24.22 -30.86
N GLN A 7 20.15 -24.41 -30.37
CA GLN A 7 20.45 -24.76 -29.00
C GLN A 7 19.58 -23.89 -28.10
N SER A 8 18.66 -24.52 -27.37
CA SER A 8 18.06 -23.88 -26.21
C SER A 8 19.20 -23.56 -25.27
N GLN A 9 19.72 -22.32 -25.32
CA GLN A 9 20.52 -21.78 -24.24
C GLN A 9 19.63 -21.91 -23.00
N GLN A 10 19.88 -22.95 -22.19
CA GLN A 10 19.31 -23.04 -20.87
C GLN A 10 19.72 -21.75 -20.19
N THR A 11 18.73 -20.89 -19.90
CA THR A 11 18.94 -19.69 -19.13
C THR A 11 19.33 -20.16 -17.73
N GLU A 12 20.64 -20.37 -17.52
CA GLU A 12 21.15 -20.90 -16.27
C GLU A 12 20.99 -19.80 -15.22
N ILE A 13 20.01 -20.00 -14.35
CA ILE A 13 19.72 -19.07 -13.26
C ILE A 13 20.91 -19.13 -12.31
N ASP A 14 21.54 -17.98 -12.10
CA ASP A 14 22.66 -17.81 -11.17
C ASP A 14 22.27 -18.36 -9.76
N PRO A 15 22.90 -19.46 -9.31
CA PRO A 15 22.54 -20.13 -8.06
C PRO A 15 22.85 -19.27 -6.84
N GLU A 16 23.89 -18.43 -6.89
CA GLU A 16 24.25 -17.55 -5.79
C GLU A 16 23.19 -16.45 -5.62
N ARG A 17 22.77 -15.82 -6.72
CA ARG A 17 21.66 -14.86 -6.71
C ARG A 17 20.37 -15.49 -6.22
N GLN A 18 20.08 -16.73 -6.62
CA GLN A 18 18.89 -17.43 -6.15
C GLN A 18 18.95 -17.69 -4.63
N GLN A 19 20.13 -18.05 -4.10
CA GLN A 19 20.33 -18.22 -2.67
C GLN A 19 20.15 -16.89 -1.92
N GLN A 20 20.74 -15.80 -2.40
CA GLN A 20 20.58 -14.46 -1.82
C GLN A 20 19.11 -14.03 -1.81
N ALA A 21 18.38 -14.24 -2.92
CA ALA A 21 16.96 -13.92 -3.00
C ALA A 21 16.12 -14.70 -1.97
N ARG A 22 16.42 -16.00 -1.79
CA ARG A 22 15.76 -16.85 -0.77
C ARG A 22 16.06 -16.38 0.65
N GLU A 23 17.30 -15.98 0.93
CA GLU A 23 17.70 -15.47 2.25
C GLU A 23 17.01 -14.13 2.54
N TYR A 24 17.05 -13.17 1.60
CA TYR A 24 16.36 -11.89 1.71
C TYR A 24 14.85 -12.09 1.97
N ALA A 25 14.19 -12.95 1.18
CA ALA A 25 12.77 -13.25 1.35
C ALA A 25 12.46 -13.89 2.71
N ARG A 26 13.33 -14.78 3.21
CA ARG A 26 13.18 -15.41 4.53
C ARG A 26 13.31 -14.39 5.65
N LEU A 27 14.30 -13.50 5.58
CA LEU A 27 14.50 -12.43 6.56
C LEU A 27 13.32 -11.47 6.58
N ARG A 28 12.85 -11.01 5.41
CA ARG A 28 11.67 -10.13 5.31
C ARG A 28 10.42 -10.78 5.90
N ARG A 29 10.21 -12.07 5.65
CA ARG A 29 9.09 -12.83 6.22
C ARG A 29 9.20 -12.96 7.74
N ARG A 30 10.38 -13.25 8.28
CA ARG A 30 10.62 -13.30 9.73
C ARG A 30 10.30 -11.96 10.38
N LEU A 31 10.76 -10.84 9.81
CA LEU A 31 10.46 -9.50 10.31
C LEU A 31 8.94 -9.24 10.34
N SER A 32 8.23 -9.63 9.29
CA SER A 32 6.77 -9.51 9.24
C SER A 32 6.08 -10.31 10.36
N PHE A 33 6.52 -11.55 10.61
CA PHE A 33 5.96 -12.38 11.69
C PHE A 33 6.28 -11.81 13.08
N ILE A 34 7.47 -11.27 13.28
CA ILE A 34 7.84 -10.63 14.56
C ILE A 34 6.99 -9.37 14.77
N SER A 35 6.83 -8.52 13.75
CA SER A 35 5.97 -7.33 13.83
C SER A 35 4.51 -7.70 14.15
N MET A 36 3.97 -8.75 13.52
CA MET A 36 2.64 -9.26 13.84
C MET A 36 2.55 -9.80 15.27
N GLY A 37 3.58 -10.50 15.75
CA GLY A 37 3.67 -10.97 17.13
C GLY A 37 3.71 -9.83 18.14
N ILE A 38 4.48 -8.76 17.86
CA ILE A 38 4.51 -7.53 18.67
C ILE A 38 3.11 -6.91 18.75
N ALA A 39 2.41 -6.79 17.63
CA ALA A 39 1.05 -6.25 17.60
C ALA A 39 0.10 -7.10 18.46
N ALA A 40 0.10 -8.42 18.28
CA ALA A 40 -0.77 -9.34 19.03
C ALA A 40 -0.50 -9.31 20.54
N ILE A 41 0.79 -9.36 20.93
CA ILE A 41 1.21 -9.27 22.33
C ILE A 41 0.84 -7.90 22.90
N GLY A 42 1.01 -6.83 22.13
CA GLY A 42 0.63 -5.47 22.52
C GLY A 42 -0.86 -5.34 22.83
N ILE A 43 -1.72 -5.87 21.95
CA ILE A 43 -3.18 -5.89 22.16
C ILE A 43 -3.53 -6.67 23.43
N ILE A 44 -2.98 -7.88 23.60
CA ILE A 44 -3.22 -8.71 24.79
C ILE A 44 -2.77 -7.98 26.06
N PHE A 45 -1.59 -7.35 26.01
CA PHE A 45 -1.04 -6.60 27.12
C PHE A 45 -1.93 -5.41 27.50
N VAL A 46 -2.40 -4.63 26.52
CA VAL A 46 -3.28 -3.48 26.76
C VAL A 46 -4.55 -3.90 27.49
N PHE A 47 -5.22 -4.95 27.00
CA PHE A 47 -6.44 -5.46 27.65
C PHE A 47 -6.18 -6.10 29.03
N TRP A 48 -5.12 -6.90 29.16
CA TRP A 48 -4.83 -7.61 30.41
C TRP A 48 -4.35 -6.67 31.53
N SER A 49 -3.59 -5.63 31.18
CA SER A 49 -3.10 -4.64 32.15
C SER A 49 -4.14 -3.60 32.55
N GLY A 50 -5.28 -3.54 31.84
CA GLY A 50 -6.28 -2.49 32.02
C GLY A 50 -5.82 -1.10 31.55
N LEU A 51 -4.77 -1.03 30.73
CA LEU A 51 -4.22 0.23 30.24
C LEU A 51 -5.23 0.98 29.35
N ASP A 52 -6.10 0.25 28.65
CA ASP A 52 -7.23 0.80 27.90
C ASP A 52 -8.20 1.57 28.80
N THR A 53 -8.60 0.97 29.94
CA THR A 53 -9.53 1.59 30.88
C THR A 53 -8.90 2.76 31.62
N ALA A 54 -7.64 2.61 32.05
CA ALA A 54 -6.86 3.69 32.67
C ALA A 54 -6.69 4.88 31.72
N MET A 55 -6.40 4.63 30.43
CA MET A 55 -6.28 5.69 29.42
C MET A 55 -7.61 6.39 29.18
N ARG A 56 -8.70 5.63 29.02
CA ARG A 56 -10.06 6.19 28.90
C ARG A 56 -10.39 7.10 30.07
N ASP A 57 -10.12 6.64 31.30
CA ASP A 57 -10.42 7.38 32.51
C ASP A 57 -9.55 8.64 32.64
N TRP A 58 -8.27 8.56 32.24
CA TRP A 58 -7.39 9.72 32.16
C TRP A 58 -7.88 10.77 31.16
N LEU A 59 -8.52 10.36 30.06
CA LEU A 59 -9.02 11.27 29.02
C LEU A 59 -10.37 11.93 29.34
N GLN A 60 -11.00 11.61 30.49
CA GLN A 60 -12.32 12.15 30.85
C GLN A 60 -12.36 13.69 30.98
N PHE A 61 -11.21 14.35 31.18
CA PHE A 61 -11.15 15.82 31.18
C PHE A 61 -11.46 16.45 29.81
N LEU A 62 -11.32 15.69 28.71
CA LEU A 62 -11.65 16.12 27.36
C LEU A 62 -13.17 15.95 27.12
N THR A 63 -13.96 16.89 27.61
CA THR A 63 -15.43 16.78 27.62
C THR A 63 -16.13 17.31 26.37
N TRP A 64 -15.38 17.85 25.39
CA TRP A 64 -16.00 18.43 24.20
C TRP A 64 -16.73 17.35 23.37
N GLN A 65 -18.02 17.58 23.18
CA GLN A 65 -18.94 16.64 22.58
C GLN A 65 -19.87 17.38 21.60
N PRO A 66 -19.45 17.54 20.33
CA PRO A 66 -20.25 18.25 19.33
C PRO A 66 -21.54 17.50 18.96
N ILE A 67 -21.55 16.18 19.10
CA ILE A 67 -22.72 15.30 18.89
C ILE A 67 -22.81 14.36 20.09
N ALA A 68 -24.03 14.15 20.61
CA ALA A 68 -24.25 13.24 21.73
C ALA A 68 -23.68 11.85 21.44
N GLY A 69 -22.90 11.31 22.39
CA GLY A 69 -22.15 10.06 22.27
C GLY A 69 -20.78 10.15 21.60
N TRP A 70 -20.43 11.25 20.92
CA TRP A 70 -19.16 11.37 20.18
C TRP A 70 -18.18 12.34 20.85
N TYR A 71 -17.03 11.81 21.29
CA TYR A 71 -15.95 12.56 21.96
C TYR A 71 -14.67 12.56 21.10
N PRO A 72 -14.60 13.41 20.06
CA PRO A 72 -13.51 13.34 19.08
C PRO A 72 -12.12 13.50 19.73
N TRP A 73 -11.94 14.45 20.65
CA TRP A 73 -10.63 14.61 21.29
C TRP A 73 -10.19 13.40 22.13
N GLN A 74 -11.12 12.69 22.75
CA GLN A 74 -10.79 11.46 23.46
C GLN A 74 -10.37 10.37 22.47
N VAL A 75 -11.15 10.17 21.41
CA VAL A 75 -10.88 9.18 20.36
C VAL A 75 -9.53 9.45 19.69
N LEU A 76 -9.28 10.69 19.28
CA LEU A 76 -8.04 11.08 18.61
C LEU A 76 -6.81 10.91 19.51
N VAL A 77 -6.87 11.38 20.76
CA VAL A 77 -5.73 11.25 21.68
C VAL A 77 -5.48 9.78 22.03
N TYR A 78 -6.55 9.01 22.28
CA TYR A 78 -6.45 7.57 22.52
C TYR A 78 -5.77 6.86 21.34
N PHE A 79 -6.26 7.10 20.11
CA PHE A 79 -5.68 6.56 18.89
C PHE A 79 -4.21 6.94 18.74
N LEU A 80 -3.88 8.23 18.88
CA LEU A 80 -2.52 8.74 18.72
C LEU A 80 -1.54 8.11 19.71
N VAL A 81 -1.93 7.97 20.99
CA VAL A 81 -1.05 7.40 22.00
C VAL A 81 -0.70 5.95 21.69
N PHE A 82 -1.69 5.12 21.39
CA PHE A 82 -1.45 3.70 21.08
C PHE A 82 -0.75 3.51 19.73
N MET A 83 -1.10 4.32 18.73
CA MET A 83 -0.47 4.28 17.41
C MET A 83 1.01 4.69 17.51
N LEU A 84 1.32 5.79 18.19
CA LEU A 84 2.72 6.23 18.39
C LEU A 84 3.51 5.24 19.24
N ALA A 85 2.90 4.65 20.28
CA ALA A 85 3.54 3.61 21.06
C ALA A 85 3.90 2.39 20.19
N TYR A 86 2.96 1.95 19.34
CA TYR A 86 3.20 0.87 18.38
C TYR A 86 4.34 1.22 17.42
N GLU A 87 4.30 2.39 16.78
CA GLU A 87 5.33 2.85 15.86
C GLU A 87 6.71 2.90 16.52
N ILE A 88 6.81 3.40 17.76
CA ILE A 88 8.07 3.43 18.52
C ILE A 88 8.60 2.02 18.78
N ILE A 89 7.73 1.09 19.19
CA ILE A 89 8.13 -0.30 19.47
C ILE A 89 8.58 -1.00 18.18
N THR A 90 7.92 -0.74 17.05
CA THR A 90 8.25 -1.36 15.76
C THR A 90 9.30 -0.61 14.95
N ALA A 91 9.68 0.61 15.33
CA ALA A 91 10.66 1.43 14.62
C ALA A 91 11.99 0.71 14.35
N PRO A 92 12.57 -0.07 15.29
CA PRO A 92 13.79 -0.84 15.00
C PRO A 92 13.60 -1.87 13.88
N LEU A 93 12.44 -2.53 13.81
CA LEU A 93 12.11 -3.48 12.75
C LEU A 93 11.90 -2.77 11.42
N ALA A 94 11.22 -1.63 11.43
CA ALA A 94 11.01 -0.80 10.24
C ALA A 94 12.35 -0.29 9.69
N TYR A 95 13.27 0.16 10.55
CA TYR A 95 14.62 0.55 10.17
C TYR A 95 15.41 -0.61 9.59
N PHE A 96 15.43 -1.76 10.26
CA PHE A 96 16.18 -2.91 9.77
C PHE A 96 15.61 -3.44 8.44
N GLY A 97 14.29 -3.62 8.35
CA GLY A 97 13.63 -4.18 7.17
C GLY A 97 13.53 -3.19 5.99
N GLY A 98 13.39 -1.91 6.27
CA GLY A 98 13.19 -0.85 5.27
C GLY A 98 14.48 -0.20 4.80
N PHE A 99 15.49 -0.08 5.68
CA PHE A 99 16.77 0.54 5.35
C PHE A 99 17.90 -0.48 5.28
N VAL A 100 18.23 -1.15 6.39
CA VAL A 100 19.46 -1.98 6.46
C VAL A 100 19.41 -3.18 5.52
N LEU A 101 18.30 -3.93 5.51
CA LEU A 101 18.17 -5.17 4.78
C LEU A 101 18.22 -4.95 3.25
N PRO A 102 17.46 -4.00 2.65
CA PRO A 102 17.60 -3.70 1.22
C PRO A 102 19.01 -3.25 0.81
N HIS A 103 19.71 -2.48 1.66
CA HIS A 103 21.09 -2.07 1.40
C HIS A 103 22.07 -3.25 1.40
N ARG A 104 21.89 -4.18 2.35
CA ARG A 104 22.74 -5.39 2.44
C ARG A 104 22.69 -6.25 1.16
N TYR A 105 21.58 -6.22 0.44
CA TYR A 105 21.39 -6.96 -0.81
C TYR A 105 21.49 -6.08 -2.06
N GLY A 106 21.97 -4.83 -1.94
CA GLY A 106 22.14 -3.92 -3.09
C GLY A 106 20.84 -3.51 -3.78
N LEU A 107 19.70 -3.62 -3.09
CA LEU A 107 18.37 -3.31 -3.61
C LEU A 107 17.95 -1.86 -3.37
N SER A 108 18.62 -1.15 -2.47
CA SER A 108 18.37 0.27 -2.19
C SER A 108 19.58 1.14 -2.47
N THR A 109 19.30 2.34 -2.98
CA THR A 109 20.24 3.43 -3.23
C THR A 109 19.96 4.64 -2.33
N MET A 110 19.03 4.51 -1.38
CA MET A 110 18.59 5.62 -0.54
C MET A 110 19.65 6.01 0.49
N THR A 111 19.88 7.31 0.67
CA THR A 111 20.57 7.76 1.88
C THR A 111 19.65 7.63 3.09
N LEU A 112 20.23 7.51 4.30
CA LEU A 112 19.46 7.46 5.55
C LEU A 112 18.52 8.67 5.69
N LYS A 113 18.99 9.85 5.31
CA LYS A 113 18.18 11.08 5.31
C LYS A 113 16.97 10.98 4.37
N SER A 114 17.19 10.52 3.13
CA SER A 114 16.10 10.34 2.16
C SER A 114 15.06 9.33 2.67
N TRP A 115 15.55 8.22 3.24
CA TRP A 115 14.70 7.19 3.83
C TRP A 115 13.87 7.71 5.01
N LEU A 116 14.47 8.46 5.93
CA LEU A 116 13.74 9.08 7.05
C LEU A 116 12.69 10.08 6.58
N ILE A 117 12.99 10.88 5.54
CA ILE A 117 12.02 11.82 4.98
C ILE A 117 10.82 11.08 4.41
N ASP A 118 11.03 10.01 3.66
CA ASP A 118 9.94 9.20 3.10
C ASP A 118 9.15 8.48 4.20
N LEU A 119 9.83 7.96 5.22
CA LEU A 119 9.18 7.38 6.38
C LEU A 119 8.26 8.40 7.05
N CYS A 120 8.74 9.60 7.35
CA CYS A 120 7.95 10.66 7.96
C CYS A 120 6.76 11.08 7.08
N LYS A 121 6.95 11.23 5.77
CA LYS A 121 5.85 11.52 4.83
C LYS A 121 4.78 10.43 4.87
N GLY A 122 5.20 9.16 4.85
CA GLY A 122 4.31 8.00 4.94
C GLY A 122 3.53 7.99 6.25
N LEU A 123 4.22 8.19 7.39
CA LEU A 123 3.61 8.25 8.71
C LEU A 123 2.60 9.38 8.85
N VAL A 124 2.94 10.60 8.42
CA VAL A 124 2.04 11.75 8.50
C VAL A 124 0.81 11.53 7.62
N LEU A 125 1.00 11.07 6.39
CA LEU A 125 -0.11 10.79 5.47
C LEU A 125 -1.03 9.69 6.03
N GLY A 126 -0.44 8.58 6.49
CA GLY A 126 -1.17 7.46 7.09
C GLY A 126 -1.95 7.90 8.32
N LEU A 127 -1.29 8.62 9.24
CA LEU A 127 -1.91 9.10 10.48
C LEU A 127 -3.11 10.00 10.22
N ILE A 128 -3.03 10.90 9.23
CA ILE A 128 -4.17 11.76 8.87
C ILE A 128 -5.33 10.91 8.35
N LEU A 129 -5.08 9.98 7.44
CA LEU A 129 -6.13 9.14 6.86
C LEU A 129 -6.77 8.21 7.90
N GLU A 130 -5.95 7.60 8.76
CA GLU A 130 -6.41 6.71 9.82
C GLU A 130 -7.17 7.45 10.90
N ALA A 131 -6.70 8.63 11.33
CA ALA A 131 -7.43 9.46 12.29
C ALA A 131 -8.81 9.86 11.75
N LEU A 132 -8.90 10.29 10.49
CA LEU A 132 -10.18 10.60 9.85
C LEU A 132 -11.11 9.37 9.76
N ALA A 133 -10.55 8.20 9.47
CA ALA A 133 -11.32 6.96 9.40
C ALA A 133 -11.86 6.54 10.78
N VAL A 134 -11.02 6.59 11.83
CA VAL A 134 -11.42 6.26 13.20
C VAL A 134 -12.47 7.24 13.71
N GLU A 135 -12.30 8.54 13.49
CA GLU A 135 -13.30 9.55 13.85
C GLU A 135 -14.63 9.33 13.14
N LEU A 136 -14.60 9.02 11.85
CA LEU A 136 -15.80 8.68 11.09
C LEU A 136 -16.53 7.47 11.68
N ILE A 137 -15.79 6.42 12.06
CA ILE A 137 -16.38 5.23 12.70
C ILE A 137 -17.06 5.61 14.02
N TYR A 138 -16.38 6.35 14.90
CA TYR A 138 -16.95 6.74 16.21
C TYR A 138 -18.12 7.72 16.08
N LEU A 139 -18.07 8.63 15.11
CA LEU A 139 -19.19 9.50 14.74
C LEU A 139 -20.42 8.69 14.31
N LEU A 140 -20.24 7.68 13.46
CA LEU A 140 -21.33 6.83 12.97
C LEU A 140 -21.86 5.88 14.05
N LEU A 141 -21.00 5.40 14.95
CA LEU A 141 -21.43 4.65 16.14
C LEU A 141 -22.32 5.51 17.06
N ALA A 142 -21.97 6.78 17.24
CA ALA A 142 -22.75 7.70 18.08
C ALA A 142 -24.10 8.09 17.45
N THR A 143 -24.15 8.23 16.11
CA THR A 143 -25.35 8.74 15.41
C THR A 143 -26.27 7.66 14.85
N GLN A 144 -25.70 6.53 14.40
CA GLN A 144 -26.42 5.46 13.70
C GLN A 144 -25.93 4.08 14.17
N PRO A 145 -26.02 3.75 15.47
CA PRO A 145 -25.41 2.55 16.06
C PRO A 145 -25.87 1.22 15.47
N GLN A 146 -27.03 1.17 14.79
CA GLN A 146 -27.56 -0.07 14.20
C GLN A 146 -27.03 -0.33 12.78
N ILE A 147 -26.61 0.72 12.06
CA ILE A 147 -26.24 0.66 10.64
C ILE A 147 -24.90 1.34 10.32
N TRP A 148 -24.13 1.72 11.35
CA TRP A 148 -22.81 2.35 11.21
C TRP A 148 -21.89 1.56 10.29
N TRP A 149 -21.89 0.22 10.41
CA TRP A 149 -21.05 -0.69 9.64
C TRP A 149 -21.31 -0.57 8.13
N LEU A 150 -22.57 -0.35 7.72
CA LEU A 150 -22.95 -0.18 6.33
C LEU A 150 -22.49 1.19 5.80
N TRP A 151 -22.69 2.26 6.58
CA TRP A 151 -22.22 3.60 6.21
C TRP A 151 -20.70 3.67 6.11
N VAL A 152 -19.98 3.10 7.09
CA VAL A 152 -18.52 2.99 7.06
C VAL A 152 -18.09 2.21 5.81
N ALA A 153 -18.71 1.06 5.53
CA ALA A 153 -18.39 0.27 4.34
C ALA A 153 -18.57 1.08 3.05
N VAL A 154 -19.72 1.74 2.87
CA VAL A 154 -19.99 2.55 1.67
C VAL A 154 -18.98 3.69 1.52
N ILE A 155 -18.68 4.42 2.58
CA ILE A 155 -17.74 5.55 2.54
C ILE A 155 -16.31 5.07 2.25
N LEU A 156 -15.86 4.00 2.93
CA LEU A 156 -14.52 3.44 2.71
C LEU A 156 -14.36 2.86 1.31
N LEU A 157 -15.39 2.19 0.78
CA LEU A 157 -15.37 1.65 -0.59
C LEU A 157 -15.38 2.76 -1.64
N PHE A 158 -16.20 3.78 -1.43
CA PHE A 158 -16.17 4.97 -2.28
C PHE A 158 -14.79 5.63 -2.25
N PHE A 159 -14.23 5.86 -1.06
CA PHE A 159 -12.89 6.41 -0.88
C PHE A 159 -11.82 5.55 -1.56
N MET A 160 -11.88 4.23 -1.44
CA MET A 160 -10.96 3.30 -2.09
C MET A 160 -11.00 3.43 -3.61
N VAL A 161 -12.19 3.48 -4.23
CA VAL A 161 -12.32 3.64 -5.69
C VAL A 161 -11.81 5.00 -6.16
N VAL A 162 -12.15 6.06 -5.42
CA VAL A 162 -11.63 7.41 -5.67
C VAL A 162 -10.10 7.41 -5.58
N MET A 163 -9.53 6.75 -4.57
CA MET A 163 -8.08 6.67 -4.41
C MET A 163 -7.40 5.74 -5.40
N ALA A 164 -8.04 4.68 -5.88
CA ALA A 164 -7.52 3.88 -7.00
C ALA A 164 -7.33 4.73 -8.27
N ASN A 165 -8.18 5.74 -8.46
CA ASN A 165 -8.06 6.72 -9.55
C ASN A 165 -7.01 7.81 -9.26
N LEU A 166 -7.05 8.41 -8.06
CA LEU A 166 -6.30 9.63 -7.73
C LEU A 166 -4.93 9.38 -7.08
N ALA A 167 -4.69 8.25 -6.43
CA ALA A 167 -3.44 7.97 -5.72
C ALA A 167 -2.19 8.07 -6.62
N PRO A 168 -2.21 7.60 -7.89
CA PRO A 168 -1.06 7.79 -8.78
C PRO A 168 -0.75 9.26 -9.10
N VAL A 169 -1.71 10.15 -8.94
CA VAL A 169 -1.60 11.58 -9.28
C VAL A 169 -1.35 12.44 -8.05
N LEU A 170 -1.91 12.07 -6.89
CA LEU A 170 -1.82 12.85 -5.66
C LEU A 170 -0.79 12.30 -4.68
N ILE A 171 -0.73 10.97 -4.53
CA ILE A 171 0.07 10.33 -3.48
C ILE A 171 1.46 9.96 -4.01
N LEU A 172 1.54 9.25 -5.13
CA LEU A 172 2.84 8.83 -5.67
C LEU A 172 3.81 9.99 -5.93
N PRO A 173 3.39 11.17 -6.44
CA PRO A 173 4.30 12.29 -6.66
C PRO A 173 4.91 12.88 -5.38
N LEU A 174 4.36 12.59 -4.20
CA LEU A 174 4.98 12.98 -2.92
C LEU A 174 6.28 12.20 -2.66
N PHE A 175 6.40 11.02 -3.25
CA PHE A 175 7.52 10.10 -3.09
C PHE A 175 8.42 10.06 -4.32
N TYR A 176 7.85 10.07 -5.53
CA TYR A 176 8.60 9.88 -6.76
C TYR A 176 8.46 11.06 -7.71
N LYS A 177 9.53 11.36 -8.44
CA LYS A 177 9.47 12.31 -9.55
C LYS A 177 8.97 11.58 -10.79
N PHE A 178 7.98 12.16 -11.44
CA PHE A 178 7.45 11.71 -12.72
C PHE A 178 7.81 12.71 -13.81
N THR A 179 8.28 12.22 -14.94
CA THR A 179 8.58 13.01 -16.14
C THR A 179 7.91 12.34 -17.35
N PRO A 180 7.36 13.09 -18.32
CA PRO A 180 6.89 12.49 -19.56
C PRO A 180 8.03 11.76 -20.26
N LEU A 181 7.78 10.54 -20.76
CA LEU A 181 8.77 9.84 -21.56
C LEU A 181 8.94 10.58 -22.90
N PRO A 182 10.16 10.87 -23.36
CA PRO A 182 10.37 11.56 -24.62
C PRO A 182 9.73 10.82 -25.80
N GLU A 183 9.30 11.59 -26.81
CA GLU A 183 8.83 11.01 -28.06
C GLU A 183 9.94 10.19 -28.72
N GLY A 184 9.61 8.97 -29.17
CA GLY A 184 10.61 8.01 -29.63
C GLY A 184 10.00 6.73 -30.18
N GLU A 185 10.86 5.77 -30.51
CA GLU A 185 10.41 4.44 -30.95
C GLU A 185 9.65 3.71 -29.83
N LEU A 186 10.22 3.66 -28.62
CA LEU A 186 9.60 2.99 -27.48
C LEU A 186 8.21 3.55 -27.17
N THR A 187 8.07 4.88 -27.05
CA THR A 187 6.78 5.54 -26.79
C THR A 187 5.73 5.16 -27.83
N ARG A 188 6.08 5.16 -29.12
CA ARG A 188 5.17 4.75 -30.21
C ARG A 188 4.78 3.28 -30.11
N ARG A 189 5.73 2.39 -29.81
CA ARG A 189 5.46 0.95 -29.63
C ARG A 189 4.49 0.69 -28.47
N LEU A 190 4.70 1.32 -27.33
CA LEU A 190 3.85 1.16 -26.15
C LEU A 190 2.44 1.72 -26.38
N LEU A 191 2.31 2.86 -27.06
CA LEU A 191 1.01 3.42 -27.43
C LEU A 191 0.27 2.53 -28.44
N ALA A 192 0.96 1.98 -29.43
CA ALA A 192 0.37 1.02 -30.36
C ALA A 192 -0.10 -0.26 -29.66
N LEU A 193 0.65 -0.74 -28.66
CA LEU A 193 0.25 -1.89 -27.85
C LEU A 193 -1.03 -1.60 -27.03
N VAL A 194 -1.12 -0.42 -26.42
CA VAL A 194 -2.31 0.04 -25.71
C VAL A 194 -3.53 0.11 -26.63
N GLU A 195 -3.35 0.63 -27.84
CA GLU A 195 -4.40 0.73 -28.85
C GLU A 195 -4.90 -0.66 -29.31
N ARG A 196 -3.97 -1.59 -29.55
CA ARG A 196 -4.29 -3.01 -29.85
C ARG A 196 -5.04 -3.69 -28.71
N ALA A 197 -4.75 -3.32 -27.47
CA ALA A 197 -5.45 -3.81 -26.28
C ALA A 197 -6.77 -3.05 -26.02
N HIS A 198 -7.22 -2.20 -26.94
CA HIS A 198 -8.42 -1.36 -26.83
C HIS A 198 -8.51 -0.58 -25.51
N THR A 199 -7.35 -0.17 -24.98
CA THR A 199 -7.23 0.54 -23.73
C THR A 199 -6.91 2.01 -24.00
N ARG A 200 -7.26 2.89 -23.05
CA ARG A 200 -6.91 4.32 -23.10
C ARG A 200 -5.98 4.68 -21.97
N VAL A 201 -4.94 5.45 -22.28
CA VAL A 201 -3.99 6.01 -21.32
C VAL A 201 -3.78 7.48 -21.59
N SER A 202 -3.50 8.27 -20.55
CA SER A 202 -3.21 9.70 -20.65
C SER A 202 -1.80 9.99 -21.15
N GLY A 203 -0.93 8.98 -21.22
CA GLY A 203 0.44 9.10 -21.70
C GLY A 203 1.38 8.06 -21.09
N VAL A 204 2.66 8.17 -21.47
CA VAL A 204 3.77 7.37 -20.96
C VAL A 204 4.68 8.26 -20.14
N PHE A 205 5.01 7.82 -18.92
CA PHE A 205 5.80 8.58 -17.96
C PHE A 205 6.96 7.74 -17.44
N THR A 206 8.08 8.39 -17.19
CA THR A 206 9.21 7.84 -16.45
C THR A 206 9.07 8.18 -14.97
N MET A 207 9.26 7.19 -14.12
CA MET A 207 9.34 7.33 -12.66
C MET A 207 10.79 7.14 -12.22
N HIS A 208 11.33 8.12 -11.48
CA HIS A 208 12.72 8.10 -11.00
C HIS A 208 12.93 7.12 -9.83
N LEU A 209 12.94 5.82 -10.13
CA LEU A 209 13.16 4.74 -9.17
C LEU A 209 14.62 4.62 -8.74
N SER A 210 15.57 4.96 -9.61
CA SER A 210 17.01 4.88 -9.36
C SER A 210 17.45 5.66 -8.12
N SER A 211 16.70 6.70 -7.76
CA SER A 211 16.90 7.49 -6.54
C SER A 211 16.64 6.74 -5.24
N LYS A 212 15.98 5.57 -5.30
CA LYS A 212 15.59 4.78 -4.13
C LYS A 212 15.94 3.31 -4.21
N THR A 213 15.87 2.72 -5.40
CA THR A 213 16.05 1.29 -5.59
C THR A 213 16.78 0.99 -6.89
N THR A 214 17.44 -0.17 -6.92
CA THR A 214 18.02 -0.74 -8.14
C THR A 214 17.04 -1.64 -8.90
N ALA A 215 15.86 -1.91 -8.31
CA ALA A 215 14.83 -2.74 -8.93
C ALA A 215 14.22 -2.03 -10.14
N ALA A 216 14.03 -2.79 -11.22
CA ALA A 216 13.27 -2.36 -12.38
C ALA A 216 11.78 -2.60 -12.13
N ASN A 217 10.94 -1.66 -12.57
CA ASN A 217 9.50 -1.81 -12.49
C ASN A 217 8.82 -1.06 -13.65
N ALA A 218 7.67 -1.57 -14.06
CA ALA A 218 6.73 -0.91 -14.93
C ALA A 218 5.33 -1.18 -14.39
N ALA A 219 4.43 -0.22 -14.57
CA ALA A 219 3.05 -0.39 -14.15
C ALA A 219 2.11 0.41 -15.04
N LEU A 220 0.90 -0.11 -15.19
CA LEU A 220 -0.22 0.68 -15.68
C LEU A 220 -1.00 1.18 -14.46
N MET A 221 -0.86 2.48 -14.17
CA MET A 221 -1.40 3.08 -12.94
C MET A 221 -2.62 3.93 -13.22
N GLY A 222 -3.57 3.95 -12.28
CA GLY A 222 -4.75 4.80 -12.34
C GLY A 222 -5.94 4.15 -13.02
N LEU A 223 -7.08 4.83 -12.98
CA LEU A 223 -8.36 4.31 -13.48
C LEU A 223 -8.98 5.34 -14.43
N GLY A 224 -9.77 4.90 -15.42
CA GLY A 224 -10.46 5.81 -16.34
C GLY A 224 -9.52 6.85 -16.96
N ASN A 225 -9.76 8.13 -16.67
CA ASN A 225 -9.04 9.25 -17.28
C ASN A 225 -7.63 9.51 -16.71
N THR A 226 -7.30 8.96 -15.53
CA THR A 226 -5.95 9.13 -14.95
C THR A 226 -4.99 8.01 -15.31
N ARG A 227 -5.49 6.98 -16.02
CA ARG A 227 -4.73 5.80 -16.40
C ARG A 227 -3.51 6.19 -17.21
N ARG A 228 -2.31 5.76 -16.80
CA ARG A 228 -1.05 6.13 -17.43
C ARG A 228 -0.04 5.00 -17.35
N ILE A 229 0.81 4.88 -18.37
CA ILE A 229 1.95 3.96 -18.34
C ILE A 229 3.06 4.62 -17.55
N VAL A 230 3.62 3.91 -16.58
CA VAL A 230 4.75 4.35 -15.77
C VAL A 230 5.89 3.35 -15.92
N LEU A 231 7.04 3.82 -16.39
CA LEU A 231 8.27 3.04 -16.51
C LEU A 231 9.31 3.56 -15.52
N GLY A 232 9.95 2.67 -14.78
CA GLY A 232 11.11 3.03 -13.98
C GLY A 232 12.29 3.42 -14.87
N ASP A 233 13.01 4.48 -14.50
CA ASP A 233 14.32 4.79 -15.11
C ASP A 233 15.28 3.60 -15.03
N THR A 234 15.29 2.86 -13.92
CA THR A 234 16.03 1.60 -13.74
C THR A 234 15.66 0.50 -14.74
N MET A 235 14.43 0.50 -15.27
CA MET A 235 14.00 -0.43 -16.31
C MET A 235 14.50 0.04 -17.68
N LEU A 236 14.33 1.33 -17.98
CA LEU A 236 14.81 1.94 -19.24
C LEU A 236 16.33 1.78 -19.41
N ASP A 237 17.09 1.83 -18.32
CA ASP A 237 18.55 1.72 -18.36
C ASP A 237 19.08 0.29 -18.56
N ARG A 238 18.26 -0.73 -18.25
CA ARG A 238 18.73 -2.14 -18.13
C ARG A 238 18.06 -3.11 -19.09
N TYR A 239 16.91 -2.76 -19.65
CA TYR A 239 16.11 -3.63 -20.48
C TYR A 239 15.98 -3.06 -21.89
N THR A 240 15.94 -3.95 -22.86
CA THR A 240 15.69 -3.61 -24.25
C THR A 240 14.23 -3.19 -24.46
N PRO A 241 13.93 -2.41 -25.51
CA PRO A 241 12.56 -2.05 -25.87
C PRO A 241 11.62 -3.26 -26.01
N ASP A 242 12.13 -4.39 -26.53
CA ASP A 242 11.36 -5.63 -26.69
C ASP A 242 10.97 -6.23 -25.34
N GLU A 243 11.90 -6.27 -24.38
CA GLU A 243 11.62 -6.77 -23.02
C GLU A 243 10.62 -5.87 -22.28
N ILE A 244 10.75 -4.55 -22.42
CA ILE A 244 9.81 -3.58 -21.84
C ILE A 244 8.40 -3.76 -22.43
N GLU A 245 8.30 -3.98 -23.74
CA GLU A 245 7.02 -4.22 -24.41
C GLU A 245 6.33 -5.49 -23.91
N VAL A 246 7.10 -6.57 -23.68
CA VAL A 246 6.57 -7.82 -23.09
C VAL A 246 6.03 -7.58 -21.68
N VAL A 247 6.75 -6.84 -20.84
CA VAL A 247 6.29 -6.49 -19.49
C VAL A 247 5.01 -5.66 -19.57
N LEU A 248 4.96 -4.63 -20.43
CA LEU A 248 3.74 -3.83 -20.59
C LEU A 248 2.56 -4.67 -21.13
N ALA A 249 2.81 -5.62 -22.03
CA ALA A 249 1.78 -6.53 -22.51
C ALA A 249 1.18 -7.37 -21.37
N HIS A 250 2.01 -7.82 -20.42
CA HIS A 250 1.55 -8.50 -19.21
C HIS A 250 0.68 -7.59 -18.35
N GLU A 251 1.12 -6.35 -18.08
CA GLU A 251 0.36 -5.37 -17.30
C GLU A 251 -0.98 -5.02 -17.96
N LEU A 252 -1.00 -4.83 -19.29
CA LEU A 252 -2.24 -4.63 -20.06
C LEU A 252 -3.16 -5.86 -19.99
N GLY A 253 -2.60 -7.06 -19.92
CA GLY A 253 -3.33 -8.30 -19.70
C GLY A 253 -4.21 -8.22 -18.45
N HIS A 254 -3.69 -7.73 -17.32
CA HIS A 254 -4.48 -7.53 -16.10
C HIS A 254 -5.65 -6.56 -16.30
N HIS A 255 -5.47 -5.54 -17.13
CA HIS A 255 -6.53 -4.59 -17.45
C HIS A 255 -7.62 -5.19 -18.34
N VAL A 256 -7.22 -5.93 -19.37
CA VAL A 256 -8.14 -6.64 -20.28
C VAL A 256 -8.97 -7.66 -19.50
N HIS A 257 -8.38 -8.35 -18.52
CA HIS A 257 -9.09 -9.31 -17.67
C HIS A 257 -9.85 -8.67 -16.51
N HIS A 258 -9.88 -7.33 -16.41
CA HIS A 258 -10.57 -6.57 -15.37
C HIS A 258 -10.13 -6.93 -13.94
N ASP A 259 -8.86 -7.26 -13.72
CA ASP A 259 -8.37 -7.74 -12.43
C ASP A 259 -8.49 -6.67 -11.32
N ILE A 260 -8.34 -5.39 -11.65
CA ILE A 260 -8.58 -4.28 -10.71
C ILE A 260 -10.04 -4.28 -10.20
N TRP A 261 -11.02 -4.54 -11.08
CA TRP A 261 -12.42 -4.59 -10.68
C TRP A 261 -12.74 -5.83 -9.85
N LYS A 262 -12.14 -6.97 -10.19
CA LYS A 262 -12.23 -8.18 -9.35
C LYS A 262 -11.67 -7.93 -7.96
N LEU A 263 -10.53 -7.25 -7.87
CA LEU A 263 -9.90 -6.88 -6.60
C LEU A 263 -10.76 -5.91 -5.78
N ILE A 264 -11.33 -4.87 -6.42
CA ILE A 264 -12.27 -3.95 -5.77
C ILE A 264 -13.49 -4.70 -5.25
N LEU A 265 -14.08 -5.59 -6.06
CA LEU A 265 -15.24 -6.36 -5.66
C LEU A 265 -14.92 -7.33 -4.52
N SER A 266 -13.79 -8.04 -4.58
CA SER A 266 -13.37 -8.93 -3.49
C SER A 266 -13.12 -8.15 -2.20
N GLN A 267 -12.49 -6.98 -2.30
CA GLN A 267 -12.25 -6.11 -1.14
C GLN A 267 -13.58 -5.55 -0.59
N ALA A 268 -14.53 -5.21 -1.46
CA ALA A 268 -15.86 -4.78 -1.05
C ALA A 268 -16.61 -5.84 -0.24
N VAL A 269 -16.61 -7.08 -0.72
CA VAL A 269 -17.23 -8.21 -0.01
C VAL A 269 -16.54 -8.46 1.33
N LEU A 270 -15.20 -8.47 1.37
CA LEU A 270 -14.44 -8.68 2.60
C LEU A 270 -14.66 -7.56 3.62
N THR A 271 -14.61 -6.30 3.19
CA THR A 271 -14.83 -5.14 4.07
C THR A 271 -16.25 -5.13 4.61
N LEU A 272 -17.26 -5.35 3.76
CA LEU A 272 -18.66 -5.37 4.17
C LEU A 272 -18.92 -6.54 5.14
N GLY A 273 -18.45 -7.73 4.81
CA GLY A 273 -18.58 -8.92 5.67
C GLY A 273 -17.84 -8.75 7.01
N GLY A 274 -16.62 -8.21 6.99
CA GLY A 274 -15.83 -7.96 8.19
C GLY A 274 -16.47 -6.93 9.12
N LEU A 275 -16.96 -5.81 8.57
CA LEU A 275 -17.66 -4.79 9.35
C LEU A 275 -19.00 -5.30 9.90
N TYR A 276 -19.72 -6.12 9.14
CA TYR A 276 -20.94 -6.77 9.63
C TYR A 276 -20.67 -7.75 10.78
N LEU A 277 -19.63 -8.58 10.66
CA LEU A 277 -19.21 -9.48 11.75
C LEU A 277 -18.75 -8.69 12.98
N LEU A 278 -18.05 -7.57 12.78
CA LEU A 278 -17.65 -6.67 13.87
C LEU A 278 -18.87 -6.05 14.55
N ASN A 279 -19.90 -5.66 13.78
CA ASN A 279 -21.17 -5.19 14.33
C ASN A 279 -21.83 -6.25 15.22
N LEU A 280 -21.92 -7.50 14.75
CA LEU A 280 -22.48 -8.61 15.54
C LEU A 280 -21.68 -8.85 16.83
N ALA A 281 -20.35 -8.85 16.75
CA ALA A 281 -19.49 -9.04 17.91
C ALA A 281 -19.64 -7.89 18.92
N LEU A 282 -19.71 -6.65 18.44
CA LEU A 282 -19.86 -5.47 19.29
C LEU A 282 -21.18 -5.49 20.06
N HIS A 283 -22.29 -5.80 19.39
CA HIS A 283 -23.58 -5.95 20.06
C HIS A 283 -23.58 -7.11 21.07
N TRP A 284 -23.00 -8.25 20.70
CA TRP A 284 -22.89 -9.39 21.61
C TRP A 284 -22.10 -9.06 22.89
N VAL A 285 -20.97 -8.36 22.77
CA VAL A 285 -20.14 -7.97 23.93
C VAL A 285 -20.84 -6.92 24.80
N VAL A 286 -21.59 -5.98 24.20
CA VAL A 286 -22.27 -4.92 24.96
C VAL A 286 -23.54 -5.43 25.65
N GLU A 287 -24.21 -6.43 25.08
CA GLU A 287 -25.43 -7.03 25.62
C GLU A 287 -25.17 -8.13 26.67
N THR A 288 -23.94 -8.65 26.75
CA THR A 288 -23.52 -9.68 27.73
C THR A 288 -22.89 -9.05 28.97
#